data_AF-A0A959D9W7-F1
#
_entry.id   AF-A0A959D9W7-F1
#
_cell.length_a   1.000
_cell.length_b   1.000
_cell.length_c   1.000
_cell.angle_alpha   90.00
_cell.angle_beta   90.00
_cell.angle_gamma   90.00
#
_symmetry.space_group_name_H-M   'P 1'
#
loop_
_entity.id
_entity.type
_entity.pdbx_description
1 polymer ?
#
loop_
_entity_poly.entity_id
_entity_poly.type
_entity_poly.pdbx_seq_one_letter_code
_entity_poly.pdbx_strand_id
1 'polypeptide(L)'
;MNRFILLLLFFLFKGSLLAQTSSDVAACLRACLETPGMKTAFTQEWGELRPLYLRKREAPGIGNRPTDDALNQLAAADFQGLPWEVIPATREEISQLPAEEAEFGVLEASIGFREGQAAASFFINLPRYPRKWMSCSFLLEKRGAQWAVFEQSIEVLP
;
A
#
# COMPACT_ATOMS: atom_id res chain seq x y z
N MET A 1 -16.05 -3.63 -19.52
CA MET A 1 -14.64 -3.99 -19.22
C MET A 1 -13.96 -2.72 -18.74
N ASN A 2 -13.59 -2.66 -17.45
CA ASN A 2 -13.24 -1.43 -16.75
C ASN A 2 -11.90 -0.87 -17.28
N ARG A 3 -11.85 0.39 -17.75
CA ARG A 3 -10.63 1.03 -18.30
C ARG A 3 -9.46 0.96 -17.29
N PHE A 4 -9.79 1.02 -16.01
CA PHE A 4 -8.87 0.85 -14.89
C PHE A 4 -8.09 -0.47 -14.95
N ILE A 5 -8.77 -1.59 -15.22
CA ILE A 5 -8.16 -2.93 -15.28
C ILE A 5 -7.20 -3.02 -16.49
N LEU A 6 -7.58 -2.43 -17.62
CA LEU A 6 -6.73 -2.38 -18.82
C LEU A 6 -5.45 -1.57 -18.59
N LEU A 7 -5.55 -0.44 -17.89
CA LEU A 7 -4.39 0.36 -17.50
C LEU A 7 -3.50 -0.40 -16.52
N LEU A 8 -4.05 -1.00 -15.48
CA LEU A 8 -3.29 -1.80 -14.50
C LEU A 8 -2.52 -2.94 -15.18
N LEU A 9 -3.17 -3.67 -16.09
CA LEU A 9 -2.52 -4.72 -16.88
C LEU A 9 -1.40 -4.15 -17.76
N PHE A 10 -1.58 -2.98 -18.36
CA PHE A 10 -0.54 -2.35 -19.18
C PHE A 10 0.73 -1.97 -18.39
N PHE A 11 0.59 -1.61 -17.11
CA PHE A 11 1.71 -1.39 -16.20
C PHE A 11 2.39 -2.71 -15.79
N LEU A 12 1.60 -3.74 -15.54
CA LEU A 12 2.08 -5.06 -15.12
C LEU A 12 2.89 -5.76 -16.24
N PHE A 13 2.54 -5.60 -17.51
CA PHE A 13 3.16 -6.35 -18.62
C PHE A 13 4.26 -5.62 -19.42
N LYS A 14 4.50 -4.31 -19.21
CA LYS A 14 5.46 -3.51 -20.02
C LYS A 14 6.31 -2.49 -19.23
N GLY A 15 6.51 -2.70 -17.92
CA GLY A 15 7.35 -1.81 -17.12
C GLY A 15 8.81 -1.81 -17.58
N SER A 16 9.31 -0.67 -18.06
CA SER A 16 10.74 -0.46 -18.33
C SER A 16 11.47 -0.22 -16.99
N LEU A 17 12.55 -0.96 -16.78
CA LEU A 17 13.37 -0.97 -15.57
C LEU A 17 14.31 0.24 -15.52
N LEU A 18 13.78 1.45 -15.30
CA LEU A 18 14.61 2.46 -14.66
C LEU A 18 14.75 2.07 -13.19
N ALA A 19 16.00 1.99 -12.70
CA ALA A 19 16.29 1.69 -11.30
C ALA A 19 15.57 2.72 -10.41
N GLN A 20 14.45 2.30 -9.84
CA GLN A 20 13.64 3.11 -8.94
C GLN A 20 14.33 3.15 -7.59
N THR A 21 14.48 4.33 -7.02
CA THR A 21 15.07 4.49 -5.69
C THR A 21 14.09 4.01 -4.61
N SER A 22 14.59 3.56 -3.46
CA SER A 22 13.75 3.29 -2.29
C SER A 22 12.90 4.52 -1.89
N SER A 23 13.38 5.73 -2.21
CA SER A 23 12.66 6.98 -1.98
C SER A 23 11.46 7.18 -2.90
N ASP A 24 11.56 6.88 -4.20
CA ASP A 24 10.42 6.94 -5.11
C ASP A 24 9.32 5.94 -4.71
N VAL A 25 9.73 4.74 -4.26
CA VAL A 25 8.80 3.73 -3.73
C VAL A 25 8.10 4.25 -2.48
N ALA A 26 8.85 4.72 -1.47
CA ALA A 26 8.28 5.26 -0.24
C ALA A 26 7.33 6.44 -0.52
N ALA A 27 7.71 7.36 -1.42
CA ALA A 27 6.90 8.50 -1.81
C ALA A 27 5.58 8.09 -2.49
N CYS A 28 5.60 7.09 -3.36
CA CYS A 28 4.37 6.57 -3.97
C CYS A 28 3.45 5.92 -2.93
N LEU A 29 4.01 5.06 -2.07
CA LEU A 29 3.23 4.39 -1.03
C LEU A 29 2.58 5.41 -0.09
N ARG A 30 3.34 6.44 0.31
CA ARG A 30 2.83 7.56 1.10
C ARG A 30 1.68 8.27 0.39
N ALA A 31 1.86 8.63 -0.89
CA ALA A 31 0.82 9.31 -1.66
C ALA A 31 -0.49 8.50 -1.73
N CYS A 32 -0.42 7.17 -1.84
CA CYS A 32 -1.60 6.30 -1.78
C CYS A 32 -2.28 6.34 -0.41
N LEU A 33 -1.52 6.20 0.68
CA LEU A 33 -2.03 6.17 2.05
C LEU A 33 -2.64 7.51 2.48
N GLU A 34 -2.12 8.62 1.96
CA GLU A 34 -2.60 9.97 2.28
C GLU A 34 -3.84 10.39 1.47
N THR A 35 -4.31 9.57 0.52
CA THR A 35 -5.54 9.89 -0.23
C THR A 35 -6.75 10.03 0.69
N PRO A 36 -7.68 10.97 0.43
CA PRO A 36 -8.91 11.09 1.21
C PRO A 36 -9.72 9.80 1.25
N GLY A 37 -9.69 9.00 0.19
CA GLY A 37 -10.34 7.69 0.11
C GLY A 37 -9.77 6.71 1.12
N MET A 38 -8.45 6.57 1.19
CA MET A 38 -7.81 5.70 2.19
C MET A 38 -8.06 6.19 3.60
N LYS A 39 -7.91 7.50 3.87
CA LYS A 39 -8.21 8.07 5.20
C LYS A 39 -9.63 7.73 5.64
N THR A 40 -10.61 7.91 4.75
CA THR A 40 -12.02 7.59 5.02
C THR A 40 -12.22 6.09 5.27
N ALA A 41 -11.68 5.23 4.41
CA ALA A 41 -11.83 3.79 4.52
C ALA A 41 -11.19 3.26 5.82
N PHE A 42 -10.01 3.76 6.19
CA PHE A 42 -9.40 3.45 7.48
C PHE A 42 -10.22 3.98 8.66
N THR A 43 -10.68 5.23 8.65
CA THR A 43 -11.50 5.75 9.74
C THR A 43 -12.79 4.93 9.92
N GLN A 44 -13.43 4.50 8.83
CA GLN A 44 -14.65 3.72 8.87
C GLN A 44 -14.42 2.27 9.30
N GLU A 45 -13.41 1.60 8.75
CA GLU A 45 -13.23 0.16 8.95
C GLU A 45 -12.23 -0.19 10.06
N TRP A 46 -11.23 0.65 10.33
CA TRP A 46 -10.19 0.38 11.33
C TRP A 46 -10.70 0.55 12.76
N GLY A 47 -11.52 1.58 13.01
CA GLY A 47 -12.30 1.76 14.25
C GLY A 47 -11.53 1.95 15.57
N GLU A 48 -10.26 1.52 15.67
CA GLU A 48 -9.43 1.55 16.88
C GLU A 48 -8.03 2.11 16.59
N LEU A 49 -7.35 2.64 17.61
CA LEU A 49 -5.95 3.09 17.56
C LEU A 49 -5.00 1.88 17.55
N ARG A 50 -5.05 1.04 16.52
CA ARG A 50 -4.11 -0.08 16.33
C ARG A 50 -3.05 0.25 15.27
N PRO A 51 -1.78 -0.15 15.45
CA PRO A 51 -0.74 0.04 14.43
C PRO A 51 -1.10 -0.62 13.09
N LEU A 52 -0.57 -0.04 12.01
CA LEU A 52 -0.57 -0.62 10.67
C LEU A 52 0.82 -1.22 10.41
N TYR A 53 0.90 -2.55 10.40
CA TYR A 53 2.11 -3.29 10.09
C TYR A 53 2.31 -3.38 8.58
N LEU A 54 3.40 -2.82 8.07
CA LEU A 54 3.75 -2.93 6.65
C LEU A 54 4.60 -4.18 6.42
N ARG A 55 4.12 -5.05 5.53
CA ARG A 55 4.86 -6.23 5.10
C ARG A 55 5.06 -6.21 3.59
N LYS A 56 6.21 -6.73 3.16
CA LYS A 56 6.40 -7.10 1.74
C LYS A 56 5.44 -8.23 1.38
N ARG A 57 4.79 -8.12 0.23
CA ARG A 57 4.04 -9.24 -0.35
C ARG A 57 5.01 -10.33 -0.80
N GLU A 58 4.92 -11.52 -0.19
CA GLU A 58 5.81 -12.65 -0.53
C GLU A 58 5.35 -13.44 -1.77
N ALA A 59 4.12 -13.22 -2.25
CA ALA A 59 3.55 -13.96 -3.38
C ALA A 59 4.41 -13.83 -4.66
N PRO A 60 4.63 -14.94 -5.39
CA PRO A 60 5.29 -14.89 -6.71
C PRO A 60 4.32 -14.27 -7.72
N GLY A 61 4.59 -13.03 -8.15
CA GLY A 61 3.74 -12.36 -9.13
C GLY A 61 4.01 -10.86 -9.29
N ILE A 62 4.05 -10.46 -10.55
CA ILE A 62 4.24 -9.15 -11.19
C ILE A 62 4.17 -7.90 -10.28
N GLY A 63 5.33 -7.26 -10.11
CA GLY A 63 5.52 -5.98 -9.44
C GLY A 63 6.88 -5.92 -8.73
N ASN A 64 7.51 -4.76 -8.66
CA ASN A 64 8.68 -4.60 -7.80
C ASN A 64 8.19 -4.57 -6.36
N ARG A 65 8.70 -5.48 -5.53
CA ARG A 65 8.43 -5.48 -4.10
C ARG A 65 9.12 -4.26 -3.48
N PRO A 66 8.47 -3.53 -2.56
CA PRO A 66 9.19 -2.51 -1.80
C PRO A 66 10.42 -3.10 -1.12
N THR A 67 11.54 -2.38 -1.15
CA THR A 67 12.75 -2.71 -0.38
C THR A 67 12.50 -2.42 1.10
N ASP A 68 13.31 -3.01 2.01
CA ASP A 68 13.21 -2.67 3.44
C ASP A 68 13.46 -1.19 3.67
N ASP A 69 14.42 -0.61 2.93
CA ASP A 69 14.70 0.83 2.95
C ASP A 69 13.46 1.67 2.61
N ALA A 70 12.66 1.26 1.63
CA ALA A 70 11.46 1.98 1.26
C ALA A 70 10.38 1.89 2.35
N LEU A 71 10.24 0.73 3.00
CA LEU A 71 9.31 0.55 4.11
C LEU A 71 9.75 1.33 5.36
N ASN A 72 11.05 1.34 5.65
CA ASN A 72 11.62 2.12 6.75
C ASN A 72 11.47 3.63 6.53
N GLN A 73 11.69 4.11 5.31
CA GLN A 73 11.45 5.52 4.96
C GLN A 73 9.97 5.90 5.07
N LEU A 74 9.08 4.99 4.69
CA LEU A 74 7.65 5.18 4.84
C LEU A 74 7.22 5.21 6.31
N ALA A 75 7.77 4.33 7.15
CA ALA A 75 7.52 4.30 8.59
C ALA A 75 8.00 5.57 9.30
N ALA A 76 9.11 6.17 8.85
CA ALA A 76 9.60 7.44 9.36
C ALA A 76 8.80 8.67 8.88
N ALA A 77 7.81 8.49 8.01
CA ALA A 77 6.99 9.58 7.50
C ALA A 77 5.92 10.02 8.52
N ASP A 78 5.77 11.33 8.71
CA ASP A 78 4.65 11.88 9.48
C ASP A 78 3.35 11.80 8.65
N PHE A 79 2.45 10.90 9.06
CA PHE A 79 1.13 10.70 8.46
C PHE A 79 0.08 11.56 9.16
N GLN A 80 -0.02 12.82 8.75
CA GLN A 80 -0.96 13.75 9.37
C GLN A 80 -2.43 13.30 9.20
N GLY A 81 -3.11 13.18 10.33
CA GLY A 81 -4.54 12.85 10.40
C GLY A 81 -4.88 11.37 10.18
N LEU A 82 -3.90 10.48 10.28
CA LEU A 82 -4.14 9.03 10.36
C LEU A 82 -4.04 8.56 11.82
N PRO A 83 -4.95 7.69 12.29
CA PRO A 83 -5.01 7.28 13.69
C PRO A 83 -4.01 6.18 14.06
N TRP A 84 -3.09 5.80 13.17
CA TRP A 84 -2.24 4.62 13.32
C TRP A 84 -0.78 4.92 13.02
N GLU A 85 0.10 4.23 13.76
CA GLU A 85 1.52 4.18 13.49
C GLU A 85 1.82 3.16 12.39
N VAL A 86 2.80 3.47 11.54
CA VAL A 86 3.27 2.59 10.47
C VAL A 86 4.51 1.86 10.94
N ILE A 87 4.40 0.54 11.11
CA ILE A 87 5.49 -0.28 11.62
C ILE A 87 5.96 -1.24 10.51
N PRO A 88 7.20 -1.14 10.01
CA PRO A 88 7.72 -2.13 9.08
C PRO A 88 7.96 -3.43 9.85
N ALA A 89 7.46 -4.54 9.33
CA ALA A 89 7.61 -5.84 10.00
C ALA A 89 7.86 -6.97 8.99
N THR A 90 8.73 -7.88 9.39
CA THR A 90 8.96 -9.16 8.72
C THR A 90 7.83 -10.14 9.01
N ARG A 91 7.79 -11.25 8.25
CA ARG A 91 6.83 -12.31 8.50
C ARG A 91 7.04 -12.95 9.88
N GLU A 92 8.29 -13.13 10.27
CA GLU A 92 8.70 -13.67 11.55
C GLU A 92 8.24 -12.77 12.70
N GLU A 93 8.45 -11.46 12.60
CA GLU A 93 7.99 -10.49 13.61
C GLU A 93 6.46 -10.49 13.75
N ILE A 94 5.72 -10.50 12.63
CA ILE A 94 4.25 -10.60 12.66
C ILE A 94 3.78 -11.91 13.31
N SER A 95 4.50 -13.02 13.08
CA SER A 95 4.14 -14.32 13.66
C SER A 95 4.34 -14.41 15.18
N GLN A 96 5.09 -13.47 15.76
CA GLN A 96 5.33 -13.37 17.21
C GLN A 96 4.34 -12.43 17.92
N LEU A 97 3.52 -11.68 17.16
CA LEU A 97 2.48 -10.83 17.72
C LEU A 97 1.36 -11.68 18.36
N PRO A 98 0.63 -11.15 19.35
CA PRO A 98 -0.61 -11.76 19.83
C PRO A 98 -1.54 -12.12 18.67
N ALA A 99 -2.31 -13.21 18.76
CA ALA A 99 -3.16 -13.66 17.63
C ALA A 99 -4.11 -12.57 17.12
N GLU A 100 -4.62 -11.71 18.02
CA GLU A 100 -5.45 -10.55 17.69
C GLU A 100 -4.68 -9.36 17.08
N GLU A 101 -3.36 -9.44 16.94
CA GLU A 101 -2.53 -8.42 16.27
C GLU A 101 -1.84 -9.03 15.05
N ALA A 102 -1.42 -10.29 15.12
CA ALA A 102 -0.88 -11.05 13.99
C ALA A 102 -1.92 -11.22 12.86
N GLU A 103 -3.21 -11.19 13.20
CA GLU A 103 -4.31 -11.35 12.25
C GLU A 103 -4.83 -10.03 11.66
N PHE A 104 -4.42 -8.86 12.14
CA PHE A 104 -4.94 -7.57 11.64
C PHE A 104 -3.78 -6.60 11.42
N GLY A 105 -3.98 -5.53 10.67
CA GLY A 105 -2.90 -4.54 10.54
C GLY A 105 -1.91 -4.79 9.42
N VAL A 106 -1.90 -5.96 8.76
CA VAL A 106 -0.90 -6.25 7.74
C VAL A 106 -1.28 -5.65 6.40
N LEU A 107 -0.50 -4.68 5.93
CA LEU A 107 -0.56 -4.13 4.58
C LEU A 107 0.49 -4.78 3.71
N GLU A 108 0.04 -5.51 2.69
CA GLU A 108 0.88 -6.02 1.61
C GLU A 108 0.81 -5.07 0.41
N ALA A 109 1.95 -4.49 0.03
CA ALA A 109 2.05 -3.58 -1.11
C ALA A 109 2.76 -4.22 -2.30
N SER A 110 2.31 -3.88 -3.50
CA SER A 110 3.01 -4.12 -4.76
C SER A 110 2.98 -2.84 -5.59
N ILE A 111 4.10 -2.47 -6.21
CA ILE A 111 4.17 -1.27 -7.03
C ILE A 111 4.93 -1.55 -8.34
N GLY A 112 4.38 -1.03 -9.43
CA GLY A 112 5.01 -1.03 -10.74
C GLY A 112 5.18 0.41 -11.23
N PHE A 113 6.25 0.68 -11.95
CA PHE A 113 6.54 2.02 -12.47
C PHE A 113 6.74 2.01 -13.97
N ARG A 114 6.41 3.13 -14.61
CA ARG A 114 6.63 3.37 -16.02
C ARG A 114 6.59 4.85 -16.35
N GLU A 115 7.65 5.40 -16.92
CA GLU A 115 7.68 6.72 -17.59
C GLU A 115 6.95 7.85 -16.82
N GLY A 116 7.31 8.05 -15.55
CA GLY A 116 6.69 9.08 -14.71
C GLY A 116 5.29 8.71 -14.20
N GLN A 117 4.88 7.45 -14.33
CA GLN A 117 3.65 6.90 -13.76
C GLN A 117 3.97 5.70 -12.87
N ALA A 118 3.07 5.39 -11.94
CA ALA A 118 3.14 4.21 -11.12
C ALA A 118 1.76 3.58 -10.94
N ALA A 119 1.73 2.27 -10.76
CA ALA A 119 0.55 1.51 -10.36
C ALA A 119 0.86 0.82 -9.04
N ALA A 120 0.06 1.09 -8.02
CA ALA A 120 0.21 0.47 -6.70
C ALA A 120 -1.02 -0.34 -6.35
N SER A 121 -0.82 -1.47 -5.68
CA SER A 121 -1.91 -2.29 -5.14
C SER A 121 -1.61 -2.63 -3.69
N PHE A 122 -2.60 -2.41 -2.80
CA PHE A 122 -2.54 -2.75 -1.39
C PHE A 122 -3.57 -3.81 -1.06
N PHE A 123 -3.17 -4.77 -0.22
CA PHE A 123 -4.07 -5.71 0.42
C PHE A 123 -3.89 -5.57 1.93
N ILE A 124 -4.96 -5.25 2.62
CA ILE A 124 -4.94 -4.95 4.06
C ILE A 124 -5.93 -5.85 4.78
N ASN A 125 -5.50 -6.48 5.87
CA ASN A 125 -6.38 -7.21 6.76
C ASN A 125 -6.90 -6.27 7.86
N LEU A 126 -8.22 -6.09 7.96
CA LEU A 126 -8.85 -5.07 8.79
C LEU A 126 -9.20 -5.61 10.19
N PRO A 127 -9.00 -4.83 11.28
CA PRO A 127 -9.28 -5.24 12.67
C PRO A 127 -10.78 -5.23 13.00
N ARG A 128 -11.61 -6.00 12.28
CA ARG A 128 -13.04 -6.15 12.56
C ARG A 128 -13.48 -7.61 12.58
N TYR A 129 -14.55 -7.87 13.33
CA TYR A 129 -15.29 -9.13 13.33
C TYR A 129 -16.65 -8.98 12.63
N PRO A 130 -17.02 -9.84 11.66
CA PRO A 130 -16.17 -10.86 11.03
C PRO A 130 -14.98 -10.22 10.29
N ARG A 131 -13.93 -11.02 10.06
CA ARG A 131 -12.71 -10.58 9.37
C ARG A 131 -13.08 -9.97 8.01
N LYS A 132 -12.45 -8.84 7.66
CA LYS A 132 -12.61 -8.19 6.36
C LYS A 132 -11.25 -7.92 5.73
N TRP A 133 -11.23 -7.89 4.40
CA TRP A 133 -10.08 -7.47 3.62
C TRP A 133 -10.35 -6.15 2.94
N MET A 134 -9.33 -5.31 2.81
CA MET A 134 -9.38 -4.14 1.95
C MET A 134 -8.44 -4.37 0.77
N SER A 135 -8.98 -4.32 -0.44
CA SER A 135 -8.19 -4.32 -1.67
C SER A 135 -8.20 -2.92 -2.26
N CYS A 136 -7.01 -2.36 -2.44
CA CYS A 136 -6.84 -1.02 -3.00
C CYS A 136 -5.97 -1.09 -4.23
N SER A 137 -6.30 -0.28 -5.23
CA SER A 137 -5.51 -0.09 -6.43
C SER A 137 -5.44 1.39 -6.77
N PHE A 138 -4.26 1.83 -7.17
CA PHE A 138 -3.95 3.24 -7.42
C PHE A 138 -3.18 3.38 -8.72
N LEU A 139 -3.49 4.43 -9.47
CA LEU A 139 -2.63 4.95 -10.53
C LEU A 139 -2.11 6.32 -10.11
N LEU A 140 -0.80 6.48 -10.21
CA LEU A 140 -0.08 7.67 -9.82
C LEU A 140 0.67 8.24 -11.01
N GLU A 141 0.84 9.55 -11.02
CA GLU A 141 1.72 10.26 -11.94
C GLU A 141 2.68 11.17 -11.17
N LYS A 142 3.88 11.31 -11.72
CA LYS A 142 4.94 12.16 -11.17
C LYS A 142 4.70 13.60 -11.65
N ARG A 143 4.36 14.48 -10.72
CA ARG A 143 4.19 15.92 -10.94
C ARG A 143 5.38 16.64 -10.30
N GLY A 144 6.43 16.86 -11.10
CA GLY A 144 7.70 17.40 -10.61
C GLY A 144 8.39 16.43 -9.65
N ALA A 145 8.59 16.86 -8.40
CA ALA A 145 9.22 16.04 -7.36
C ALA A 145 8.22 15.15 -6.58
N GLN A 146 6.92 15.28 -6.85
CA GLN A 146 5.87 14.61 -6.08
C GLN A 146 5.14 13.56 -6.91
N TRP A 147 4.62 12.53 -6.24
CA TRP A 147 3.72 11.55 -6.82
C TRP A 147 2.28 11.89 -6.43
N ALA A 148 1.39 11.96 -7.42
CA ALA A 148 -0.02 12.29 -7.22
C ALA A 148 -0.90 11.13 -7.71
N VAL A 149 -1.80 10.67 -6.85
CA VAL A 149 -2.84 9.70 -7.23
C VAL A 149 -3.86 10.40 -8.11
N PHE A 150 -4.08 9.89 -9.32
CA PHE A 150 -5.11 10.41 -10.23
C PHE A 150 -6.28 9.44 -10.45
N GLU A 151 -6.09 8.17 -10.10
CA GLU A 151 -7.16 7.17 -10.11
C GLU A 151 -6.98 6.22 -8.92
N GLN A 152 -8.08 5.88 -8.26
CA GLN A 152 -8.08 4.94 -7.13
C GLN A 152 -9.34 4.07 -7.16
N SER A 153 -9.18 2.83 -6.70
CA SER A 153 -10.26 1.89 -6.42
C SER A 153 -10.00 1.28 -5.05
N ILE A 154 -10.96 1.39 -4.14
CA ILE A 154 -10.89 0.85 -2.78
C ILE A 154 -12.12 -0.01 -2.59
N GLU A 155 -11.91 -1.28 -2.26
CA GLU A 155 -12.96 -2.25 -2.07
C GLU A 155 -12.76 -2.95 -0.72
N VAL A 156 -13.83 -2.99 0.08
CA VAL A 156 -13.87 -3.75 1.34
C VAL A 156 -14.59 -5.05 1.06
N LEU A 157 -13.86 -6.15 1.20
CA LEU A 157 -14.29 -7.51 0.97
C LEU A 157 -14.63 -8.18 2.32
N PRO A 158 -15.67 -9.03 2.36
CA PRO A 158 -15.99 -9.84 3.53
C PRO A 158 -14.97 -10.96 3.79
#